data_AF-A0A800DUR1-F1
#
_entry.id   AF-A0A800DUR1-F1
#
_cell.length_a   1.000
_cell.length_b   1.000
_cell.length_c   1.000
_cell.angle_alpha   90.00
_cell.angle_beta   90.00
_cell.angle_gamma   90.00
#
_symmetry.space_group_name_H-M   'P 1'
#
loop_
_entity.id
_entity.type
_entity.pdbx_description
1 polymer ?
#
loop_
_entity_poly.entity_id
_entity_poly.type
_entity_poly.pdbx_seq_one_letter_code
_entity_poly.pdbx_strand_id
1 'polypeptide(L)' 'MREGFDERDEPTLTNIDDYKGVHSDEKRKIIKLVIISGLIVGSMFALARWYFWDKGEPELDIKKSETIKHY' A
#
# COMPACT_ATOMS: atom_id res chain seq x y z
N MET A 1 -2.92 42.48 20.55
CA MET A 1 -3.31 41.53 19.50
C MET A 1 -2.99 40.13 19.98
N ARG A 2 -3.95 39.21 19.94
CA ARG A 2 -3.70 37.79 20.19
C ARG A 2 -3.06 37.19 18.94
N GLU A 3 -2.02 36.38 19.09
CA GLU A 3 -1.44 35.66 17.94
C GLU A 3 -2.52 34.77 17.30
N GLY A 4 -2.69 34.88 15.98
CA GLY A 4 -3.64 34.08 15.20
C GLY A 4 -5.06 34.64 15.03
N PHE A 5 -5.33 35.87 15.49
CA PHE A 5 -6.62 36.54 15.33
C PHE A 5 -6.47 37.86 14.54
N ASP A 6 -7.47 38.20 13.71
CA ASP A 6 -7.50 39.44 12.95
C ASP A 6 -7.88 40.65 13.83
N GLU A 7 -7.93 41.85 13.25
CA GLU A 7 -8.31 43.08 13.96
C GLU A 7 -9.76 43.07 14.50
N ARG A 8 -10.58 42.10 14.07
CA ARG A 8 -11.98 41.89 14.46
C ARG A 8 -12.13 40.68 15.39
N ASP A 9 -11.02 40.15 15.92
CA ASP A 9 -10.97 39.00 16.82
C ASP A 9 -11.52 37.71 16.18
N GLU A 10 -11.44 37.59 14.84
CA GLU A 10 -11.77 36.37 14.10
C GLU A 10 -10.54 35.46 13.95
N PRO A 11 -10.68 34.13 14.13
CA PRO A 11 -9.57 33.20 13.94
C PRO A 11 -9.09 33.24 12.49
N THR A 12 -7.82 33.62 12.30
CA THR A 12 -7.22 33.74 10.97
C THR A 12 -6.79 32.36 10.46
N LEU A 13 -7.21 32.04 9.24
CA LEU A 13 -6.89 30.77 8.57
C LEU A 13 -5.39 30.66 8.21
N THR A 14 -4.63 31.74 8.38
CA THR A 14 -3.21 31.82 8.06
C THR A 14 -2.30 30.99 8.95
N ASN A 15 -2.76 30.62 10.15
CA ASN A 15 -2.02 29.76 11.10
C ASN A 15 -2.47 28.29 11.05
N ILE A 16 -3.42 27.94 10.19
CA ILE A 16 -3.71 26.54 9.94
C ILE A 16 -2.59 26.05 9.02
N ASP A 17 -1.72 25.18 9.56
CA ASP A 17 -0.51 24.67 8.88
C ASP A 17 -0.77 24.10 7.46
N ASP A 18 -2.01 23.69 7.16
CA ASP A 18 -2.41 23.15 5.85
C ASP A 18 -3.14 24.16 4.93
N TYR A 19 -3.47 25.39 5.37
CA TYR A 19 -4.34 26.31 4.61
C TYR A 19 -3.65 27.07 3.47
N LYS A 20 -2.32 27.23 3.53
CA LYS A 20 -1.54 27.92 2.47
C LYS A 20 -1.00 26.99 1.37
N GLY A 21 -1.31 25.70 1.39
CA GLY A 21 -0.86 24.76 0.36
C GLY A 21 0.67 24.58 0.29
N VAL A 22 1.41 25.08 1.30
CA VAL A 22 2.85 24.87 1.46
C VAL A 22 3.06 23.46 2.01
N HIS A 23 2.67 22.45 1.25
CA HIS A 23 3.02 21.09 1.56
C HIS A 23 4.55 20.98 1.47
N SER A 24 5.21 20.88 2.62
CA SER A 24 6.62 20.53 2.74
C SER A 24 6.94 19.38 1.78
N ASP A 25 8.07 19.45 1.08
CA ASP A 25 8.53 18.41 0.16
C ASP A 25 8.58 17.03 0.83
N GLU A 26 8.74 17.00 2.16
CA GLU A 26 8.66 15.80 2.99
C GLU A 26 7.26 15.16 2.96
N LYS A 27 6.18 15.95 3.11
CA LYS A 27 4.80 15.43 3.01
C LYS A 27 4.56 14.82 1.63
N ARG A 28 5.05 15.46 0.56
CA ARG A 28 4.93 14.94 -0.82
C ARG A 28 5.71 13.63 -1.00
N LYS A 29 6.89 13.52 -0.40
CA LYS A 29 7.72 12.30 -0.44
C LYS A 29 7.04 11.14 0.30
N ILE A 30 6.43 11.40 1.45
CA ILE A 30 5.67 10.41 2.22
C ILE A 30 4.47 9.91 1.41
N ILE A 31 3.70 10.81 0.81
CA ILE A 31 2.53 10.44 -0.02
C ILE A 31 2.97 9.54 -1.19
N LYS A 32 4.05 9.88 -1.89
CA LYS A 32 4.61 9.03 -2.96
C LYS A 32 5.01 7.65 -2.46
N LEU A 33 5.62 7.56 -1.27
CA LEU A 33 6.00 6.29 -0.64
C LEU A 33 4.79 5.41 -0.35
N VAL A 34 3.71 6.00 0.17
CA VAL A 34 2.45 5.29 0.46
C VAL A 34 1.80 4.76 -0.82
N ILE A 35 1.80 5.56 -1.89
CA ILE A 35 1.27 5.11 -3.18
C ILE A 35 2.09 3.93 -3.72
N ILE A 36 3.41 4.02 -3.69
CA ILE A 36 4.30 2.96 -4.17
C ILE A 36 4.12 1.69 -3.33
N SER A 37 4.04 1.79 -2.01
CA SER A 37 3.83 0.61 -1.15
C SER A 37 2.49 -0.07 -1.42
N GLY A 38 1.42 0.70 -1.62
CA GLY A 38 0.12 0.17 -2.03
C GLY A 38 0.16 -0.57 -3.37
N LEU A 39 0.87 -0.02 -4.36
CA LEU A 39 1.06 -0.66 -5.67
C LEU A 39 1.87 -1.95 -5.59
N ILE A 40 2.88 -2.02 -4.72
CA ILE A 40 3.68 -3.23 -4.53
C ILE A 40 2.81 -4.35 -3.94
N VAL A 41 2.06 -4.06 -2.86
CA VAL A 41 1.19 -5.07 -2.24
C VAL A 41 0.10 -5.51 -3.20
N GLY A 42 -0.52 -4.57 -3.92
CA GLY A 42 -1.53 -4.87 -4.94
C GLY A 42 -1.00 -5.74 -6.08
N SER A 43 0.21 -5.44 -6.57
CA SER A 43 0.84 -6.21 -7.65
C SER A 43 1.27 -7.61 -7.18
N MET A 44 1.80 -7.75 -5.97
CA MET A 44 2.09 -9.07 -5.38
C MET A 44 0.83 -9.92 -5.23
N PHE A 45 -0.27 -9.34 -4.74
CA PHE A 45 -1.54 -10.05 -4.64
C PHE A 45 -2.07 -10.47 -6.02
N ALA A 46 -2.02 -9.58 -7.01
CA ALA A 46 -2.45 -9.89 -8.37
C ALA A 46 -1.61 -11.01 -9.00
N LEU A 47 -0.29 -10.99 -8.82
CA LEU A 47 0.61 -12.03 -9.32
C LEU A 47 0.40 -13.36 -8.60
N ALA A 48 0.26 -13.36 -7.28
CA ALA A 48 -0.04 -14.56 -6.52
C ALA A 48 -1.39 -15.14 -6.96
N ARG A 49 -2.42 -14.30 -7.06
CA ARG A 49 -3.73 -14.72 -7.55
C ARG A 49 -3.63 -15.29 -8.95
N TRP A 50 -2.95 -14.64 -9.88
CA TRP A 50 -2.78 -15.16 -11.23
C TRP A 50 -2.06 -16.51 -11.22
N TYR A 51 -0.93 -16.62 -10.51
CA TYR A 51 -0.15 -17.86 -10.44
C TYR A 51 -0.95 -19.03 -9.86
N PHE A 52 -1.66 -18.83 -8.74
CA PHE A 52 -2.39 -19.90 -8.06
C PHE A 52 -3.79 -20.16 -8.63
N TRP A 53 -4.41 -19.18 -9.30
CA TRP A 53 -5.73 -19.34 -9.90
C TRP A 53 -5.64 -20.00 -11.29
N ASP A 54 -4.55 -19.76 -12.03
CA ASP A 54 -4.33 -20.35 -13.35
C ASP A 54 -3.58 -21.69 -13.28
N LYS A 55 -2.73 -21.88 -12.26
CA LYS A 55 -2.14 -23.19 -11.96
C LYS A 55 -2.99 -23.91 -10.92
N GLY A 56 -4.09 -24.50 -11.38
CA GLY A 56 -4.73 -25.61 -10.67
C GLY A 56 -3.66 -26.59 -10.17
N GLU A 57 -3.92 -27.16 -8.99
CA GLU A 57 -3.05 -27.97 -8.12
C GLU A 57 -1.71 -28.40 -8.75
N PRO A 58 -0.55 -28.14 -8.10
CA PRO A 58 0.70 -28.69 -8.61
C PRO A 58 0.51 -30.20 -8.75
N GLU A 59 0.59 -30.71 -9.98
CA GLU A 59 0.64 -32.14 -10.22
C GLU A 59 1.85 -32.66 -9.46
N LEU A 60 1.60 -33.16 -8.25
CA LEU A 60 2.57 -33.89 -7.48
C LEU A 60 2.83 -35.15 -8.29
N ASP A 61 3.88 -35.12 -9.11
CA ASP A 61 4.48 -36.32 -9.68
C ASP A 61 5.11 -37.10 -8.52
N ILE A 62 4.24 -37.70 -7.71
CA ILE A 62 4.62 -38.75 -6.76
C ILE A 62 5.00 -39.90 -7.66
N LYS A 63 6.28 -39.91 -8.04
CA LYS A 63 6.99 -41.04 -8.61
C LYS A 63 6.46 -42.27 -7.90
N LYS A 64 5.71 -43.10 -8.64
CA LYS A 64 5.07 -44.36 -8.24
C LYS A 64 6.15 -45.38 -7.88
N SER A 65 6.92 -45.03 -6.87
CA SER A 65 7.85 -45.87 -6.13
C SER A 65 6.97 -46.84 -5.38
N GLU A 66 7.15 -48.13 -5.68
CA GLU A 66 6.56 -49.23 -4.93
C GLU A 66 5.04 -49.40 -5.13
N THR A 67 4.65 -49.74 -6.36
CA THR A 67 3.68 -50.84 -6.45
C THR A 67 4.39 -52.07 -5.91
N ILE A 68 4.26 -52.25 -4.59
CA ILE A 68 4.58 -53.46 -3.86
C ILE A 68 4.11 -54.62 -4.72
N LYS A 69 5.06 -55.36 -5.31
CA LYS A 69 4.79 -56.70 -5.84
C LYS A 69 4.43 -57.55 -4.63
N HIS A 70 3.17 -57.51 -4.24
CA HIS A 70 2.61 -58.51 -3.35
C HIS A 70 2.71 -59.85 -4.10
N TYR A 71 3.36 -60.77 -3.40
CA TYR A 71 3.60 -62.19 -3.68
C TYR A 71 2.60 -62.88 -4.61
#